data_AF-A0A7R9JF66-F1
#
_entry.id   AF-A0A7R9JF66-F1
#
_cell.length_a   1.000
_cell.length_b   1.000
_cell.length_c   1.000
_cell.angle_alpha   90.00
_cell.angle_beta   90.00
_cell.angle_gamma   90.00
#
_symmetry.space_group_name_H-M   'P 1'
#
loop_
_entity.id
_entity.type
_entity.pdbx_description
1 polymer ?
#
loop_
_entity_poly.entity_id
_entity_poly.type
_entity_poly.pdbx_seq_one_letter_code
_entity_poly.pdbx_strand_id
1 'polypeptide(L)'
;MKNILSLNPRINPFAIVVPTTATKKNKLHWKRNINTRCDMCLPLENNFDDVKHTTLSERGALREAARCLKKCLPLLHVQCRAPNSYATCCTRMLDVSALPALCANYYGAAKAILSDNPLGLTCGMVCPTSDLCVGGCNLAAVEEGPINIGGLQHFAVEV
;
A
#
# COMPACT_ATOMS: atom_id res chain seq x y z
N MET A 1 -13.57 -39.35 0.98
CA MET A 1 -14.32 -38.08 0.94
C MET A 1 -14.49 -37.37 2.28
N LYS A 2 -14.60 -38.04 3.44
CA LYS A 2 -14.81 -37.32 4.73
C LYS A 2 -13.60 -36.49 5.21
N ASN A 3 -12.37 -36.93 4.90
CA ASN A 3 -11.15 -36.29 5.41
C ASN A 3 -10.86 -34.91 4.77
N ILE A 4 -11.27 -34.71 3.51
CA ILE A 4 -11.07 -33.44 2.78
C ILE A 4 -12.01 -32.32 3.27
N LEU A 5 -13.12 -32.65 3.94
CA LEU A 5 -14.11 -31.67 4.44
C LEU A 5 -13.92 -31.35 5.93
N SER A 6 -12.75 -31.67 6.50
CA SER A 6 -12.46 -31.50 7.92
C SER A 6 -12.33 -30.03 8.34
N LEU A 7 -11.83 -29.15 7.47
CA LEU A 7 -11.64 -27.72 7.73
C LEU A 7 -12.73 -26.83 7.11
N ASN A 8 -13.76 -27.44 6.50
CA ASN A 8 -14.86 -26.67 5.90
C ASN A 8 -15.66 -26.00 7.03
N PRO A 9 -15.87 -24.66 7.01
CA PRO A 9 -16.61 -23.96 8.05
C PRO A 9 -18.01 -24.54 8.27
N ARG A 10 -18.34 -24.79 9.54
CA ARG A 10 -19.67 -25.24 9.97
C ARG A 10 -20.14 -24.34 11.11
N ILE A 11 -21.45 -24.14 11.20
CA ILE A 11 -22.05 -23.39 12.30
C ILE A 11 -21.94 -24.25 13.57
N ASN A 12 -21.31 -23.71 14.61
CA ASN A 12 -21.23 -24.37 15.91
C ASN A 12 -22.48 -24.02 16.73
N PRO A 13 -23.30 -25.01 17.14
CA PRO A 13 -24.51 -24.75 17.93
C PRO A 13 -24.23 -24.38 19.39
N PHE A 14 -23.00 -24.57 19.86
CA PHE A 14 -22.59 -24.34 21.25
C PHE A 14 -21.31 -23.50 21.33
N ALA A 15 -21.04 -22.97 22.52
CA ALA A 15 -19.80 -22.25 22.81
C ALA A 15 -18.57 -23.17 22.74
N ILE A 16 -17.45 -22.64 22.25
CA ILE A 16 -16.17 -23.35 22.16
C ILE A 16 -15.37 -23.08 23.44
N VAL A 17 -14.99 -24.15 24.16
CA VAL A 17 -14.15 -24.05 25.35
C VAL A 17 -12.73 -24.51 25.02
N VAL A 18 -11.76 -23.59 25.06
CA VAL A 18 -10.34 -23.89 24.89
C VAL A 18 -9.56 -23.30 26.07
N PRO A 19 -8.73 -24.09 26.77
CA PRO A 19 -7.96 -23.58 27.90
C PRO A 19 -6.92 -22.55 27.45
N THR A 20 -6.63 -21.58 28.33
CA THR A 20 -5.69 -20.49 28.06
C THR A 20 -4.27 -20.98 27.76
N THR A 21 -3.88 -22.14 28.30
CA THR A 21 -2.60 -22.80 28.02
C THR A 21 -2.52 -23.27 26.57
N ALA A 22 -3.60 -23.81 26.01
CA ALA A 22 -3.66 -24.24 24.62
C ALA A 22 -3.74 -23.04 23.65
N THR A 23 -4.50 -21.99 23.98
CA THR A 23 -4.57 -20.79 23.11
C THR A 23 -3.22 -20.07 23.00
N LYS A 24 -2.44 -20.01 24.09
CA LYS A 24 -1.08 -19.45 24.08
C LYS A 24 -0.14 -20.24 23.16
N LYS A 25 -0.19 -21.58 23.20
CA LYS A 25 0.60 -22.44 22.30
C LYS A 25 0.15 -22.25 20.84
N ASN A 26 -1.16 -22.24 20.58
CA ASN A 26 -1.71 -22.06 19.24
C ASN A 26 -1.38 -20.68 18.64
N LYS A 27 -1.33 -19.62 19.46
CA LYS A 27 -0.96 -18.27 19.01
C LYS A 27 0.43 -18.21 18.38
N LEU A 28 1.37 -19.03 18.86
CA LEU A 28 2.73 -19.10 18.29
C LEU A 28 2.73 -19.78 16.91
N HIS A 29 1.87 -20.78 16.70
CA HIS A 29 1.78 -21.51 15.43
C HIS A 29 1.25 -20.66 14.26
N TRP A 30 0.35 -19.71 14.53
CA TRP A 30 -0.31 -18.88 13.50
C TRP A 30 0.24 -17.44 13.41
N LYS A 31 1.37 -17.14 14.04
CA LYS A 31 1.95 -15.79 14.09
C LYS A 31 2.53 -15.39 12.73
N ARG A 32 2.10 -14.25 12.17
CA ARG A 32 2.59 -13.71 10.88
C ARG A 32 3.46 -12.45 11.00
N ASN A 33 3.13 -11.57 11.95
CA ASN A 33 3.85 -10.32 12.14
C ASN A 33 5.03 -10.49 13.09
N ILE A 34 5.91 -9.50 13.16
CA ILE A 34 7.04 -9.45 14.10
C ILE A 34 6.55 -9.72 15.53
N ASN A 35 7.35 -10.51 16.26
CA ASN A 35 7.08 -10.79 17.66
C ASN A 35 7.69 -9.68 18.50
N THR A 36 6.84 -8.96 19.25
CA THR A 36 7.26 -7.87 20.14
C THR A 36 8.15 -8.32 21.30
N ARG A 37 8.27 -9.64 21.51
CA ARG A 37 9.14 -10.27 22.53
C ARG A 37 10.38 -10.94 21.93
N CYS A 38 10.69 -10.68 20.67
CA CYS A 38 11.87 -11.21 20.01
C CYS A 38 12.99 -10.18 20.11
N ASP A 39 13.90 -10.38 21.07
CA ASP A 39 15.05 -9.51 21.29
C ASP A 39 16.23 -9.86 20.35
N MET A 40 16.08 -10.91 19.55
CA MET A 40 17.07 -11.31 18.55
C MET A 40 16.67 -10.77 17.18
N CYS A 41 17.47 -9.83 16.68
CA CYS A 41 17.46 -9.46 15.28
C CYS A 41 17.97 -10.66 14.45
N LEU A 42 17.27 -11.02 13.38
CA LEU A 42 17.78 -11.97 12.41
C LEU A 42 19.10 -11.43 11.84
N PRO A 43 20.11 -12.27 11.58
CA PRO A 43 21.35 -11.81 10.96
C PRO A 43 21.04 -11.27 9.56
N LEU A 44 21.37 -10.01 9.32
CA LEU A 44 21.18 -9.32 8.04
C LEU A 44 22.51 -9.12 7.29
N GLU A 45 23.56 -9.84 7.68
CA GLU A 45 24.86 -9.77 7.01
C GLU A 45 24.72 -10.17 5.54
N ASN A 46 25.14 -9.28 4.64
CA ASN A 46 25.07 -9.44 3.18
C ASN A 46 23.66 -9.70 2.61
N ASN A 47 22.59 -9.30 3.31
CA ASN A 47 21.25 -9.32 2.74
C ASN A 47 20.88 -7.93 2.15
N PHE A 48 20.61 -7.89 0.84
CA PHE A 48 20.20 -6.70 0.10
C PHE A 48 18.78 -6.85 -0.51
N ASP A 49 17.97 -7.72 0.06
CA ASP A 49 16.57 -7.90 -0.32
C ASP A 49 15.78 -6.59 -0.15
N ASP A 50 14.72 -6.41 -0.95
CA ASP A 50 13.89 -5.23 -0.85
C ASP A 50 13.02 -5.25 0.42
N VAL A 51 13.38 -4.42 1.39
CA VAL A 51 12.67 -4.30 2.69
C VAL A 51 11.57 -3.23 2.66
N LYS A 52 11.37 -2.53 1.53
CA LYS A 52 10.39 -1.44 1.45
C LYS A 52 8.96 -1.96 1.64
N HIS A 53 8.30 -1.48 2.70
CA HIS A 53 6.89 -1.77 2.97
C HIS A 53 5.91 -1.20 1.93
N THR A 54 6.39 -0.30 1.08
CA THR A 54 5.61 0.38 0.04
C THR A 54 5.59 -0.37 -1.30
N THR A 55 6.35 -1.46 -1.44
CA THR A 55 6.37 -2.26 -2.67
C THR A 55 5.04 -2.96 -2.90
N LEU A 56 4.55 -2.92 -4.14
CA LEU A 56 3.24 -3.47 -4.50
C LEU A 56 3.39 -4.49 -5.63
N SER A 57 2.78 -5.66 -5.45
CA SER A 57 2.47 -6.60 -6.54
C SER A 57 1.33 -6.05 -7.41
N GLU A 58 1.21 -6.48 -8.66
CA GLU A 58 0.09 -6.13 -9.56
C GLU A 58 -1.28 -6.22 -8.87
N ARG A 59 -1.55 -7.32 -8.14
CA ARG A 59 -2.79 -7.47 -7.38
C ARG A 59 -2.97 -6.40 -6.30
N GLY A 60 -1.88 -6.06 -5.60
CA GLY A 60 -1.87 -5.01 -4.58
C GLY A 60 -2.05 -3.62 -5.19
N ALA A 61 -1.35 -3.35 -6.28
CA ALA A 61 -1.43 -2.10 -7.03
C ALA A 61 -2.83 -1.86 -7.59
N LEU A 62 -3.47 -2.86 -8.20
CA LEU A 62 -4.84 -2.75 -8.70
C LEU A 62 -5.85 -2.47 -7.59
N ARG A 63 -5.69 -3.12 -6.42
CA ARG A 63 -6.57 -2.90 -5.26
C ARG A 63 -6.41 -1.49 -4.70
N GLU A 64 -5.17 -1.04 -4.55
CA GLU A 64 -4.85 0.26 -3.99
C GLU A 64 -5.23 1.40 -4.95
N ALA A 65 -5.01 1.22 -6.25
CA ALA A 65 -5.48 2.13 -7.30
C ALA A 65 -7.02 2.20 -7.37
N ALA A 66 -7.72 1.09 -7.09
CA ALA A 66 -9.18 1.09 -7.00
C ALA A 66 -9.71 1.81 -5.74
N ARG A 67 -8.94 1.81 -4.65
CA ARG A 67 -9.26 2.53 -3.41
C ARG A 67 -9.09 4.03 -3.53
N CYS A 68 -8.17 4.48 -4.41
CA CYS A 68 -8.08 5.88 -4.77
C CYS A 68 -9.47 6.39 -5.15
N LEU A 69 -9.96 7.40 -4.44
CA LEU A 69 -11.25 8.01 -4.73
C LEU A 69 -11.16 8.57 -6.15
N LYS A 70 -11.63 7.80 -7.15
CA LYS A 70 -11.64 8.09 -8.59
C LYS A 70 -12.53 9.28 -8.98
N LYS A 71 -12.67 10.27 -8.09
CA LYS A 71 -13.52 11.45 -8.23
C LYS A 71 -12.71 12.71 -7.97
N CYS A 72 -12.05 13.19 -9.01
CA CYS A 72 -12.25 14.56 -9.43
C CYS A 72 -12.61 14.50 -10.91
N LEU A 73 -13.88 14.79 -11.22
CA LEU A 73 -14.32 15.18 -12.57
C LEU A 73 -13.34 16.23 -13.16
N PRO A 74 -13.38 16.49 -14.48
CA PRO A 74 -12.57 17.52 -15.16
C PRO A 74 -12.73 18.97 -14.64
N LEU A 75 -13.48 19.18 -13.54
CA LEU A 75 -13.77 20.46 -12.91
C LEU A 75 -13.40 20.54 -11.43
N LEU A 76 -12.59 19.62 -10.90
CA LEU A 76 -12.04 19.81 -9.56
C LEU A 76 -10.52 19.74 -9.66
N HIS A 77 -9.90 20.93 -9.72
CA HIS A 77 -8.54 21.14 -9.25
C HIS A 77 -8.43 20.42 -7.91
N VAL A 78 -7.84 19.23 -7.96
CA VAL A 78 -7.24 18.57 -6.81
C VAL A 78 -6.52 19.67 -6.05
N GLN A 79 -6.79 19.81 -4.76
CA GLN A 79 -6.17 20.79 -3.86
C GLN A 79 -4.65 20.54 -3.66
N CYS A 80 -3.97 19.96 -4.65
CA CYS A 80 -2.55 20.12 -4.92
C CYS A 80 -2.29 21.25 -5.96
N ARG A 81 -3.34 21.97 -6.40
CA ARG A 81 -3.29 23.19 -7.23
C ARG A 81 -4.09 24.33 -6.60
N ALA A 82 -4.11 24.46 -5.28
CA ALA A 82 -4.60 25.68 -4.62
C ALA A 82 -3.43 26.66 -4.47
N PRO A 83 -3.51 27.92 -4.94
CA PRO A 83 -2.39 28.87 -4.98
C PRO A 83 -1.97 29.47 -3.64
N ASN A 84 -2.43 28.95 -2.50
CA ASN A 84 -2.21 29.59 -1.19
C ASN A 84 -2.30 28.66 0.03
N SER A 85 -2.03 27.37 -0.10
CA SER A 85 -1.74 26.50 1.04
C SER A 85 -0.37 25.88 0.86
N TYR A 86 0.56 26.30 1.71
CA TYR A 86 1.95 25.86 1.81
C TYR A 86 2.09 24.33 1.84
N ALA A 87 2.11 23.69 0.67
CA ALA A 87 2.78 22.43 0.37
C ALA A 87 2.48 22.06 -1.09
N THR A 88 3.32 22.58 -1.98
CA THR A 88 3.77 21.96 -3.22
C THR A 88 4.13 20.48 -2.94
N CYS A 89 3.11 19.61 -2.89
CA CYS A 89 3.18 18.31 -2.20
C CYS A 89 4.07 17.27 -2.92
N CYS A 90 4.41 17.54 -4.18
CA CYS A 90 5.53 16.95 -4.90
C CYS A 90 6.42 18.11 -5.35
N THR A 91 7.73 18.04 -5.12
CA THR A 91 8.71 19.07 -5.55
C THR A 91 8.72 19.33 -7.06
N ARG A 92 8.07 18.44 -7.81
CA ARG A 92 7.78 18.52 -9.25
C ARG A 92 6.28 18.27 -9.35
N MET A 93 5.54 19.12 -10.05
CA MET A 93 4.08 19.04 -10.15
C MET A 93 3.64 17.80 -10.95
N LEU A 94 3.84 16.62 -10.37
CA LEU A 94 3.43 15.34 -10.91
C LEU A 94 1.91 15.34 -10.94
N ASP A 95 1.32 15.11 -12.10
CA ASP A 95 -0.12 14.96 -12.20
C ASP A 95 -0.54 13.60 -11.60
N VAL A 96 -0.80 13.59 -10.29
CA VAL A 96 -1.35 12.44 -9.54
C VAL A 96 -2.70 11.98 -10.11
N SER A 97 -3.36 12.81 -10.95
CA SER A 97 -4.59 12.44 -11.66
C SER A 97 -4.38 11.41 -12.79
N ALA A 98 -3.13 11.05 -13.11
CA ALA A 98 -2.81 9.97 -14.05
C ALA A 98 -2.68 8.56 -13.40
N LEU A 99 -2.56 8.47 -12.07
CA LEU A 99 -2.53 7.18 -11.35
C LEU A 99 -3.84 6.35 -11.51
N PRO A 100 -5.04 6.94 -11.62
CA PRO A 100 -6.28 6.21 -11.94
C PRO A 100 -6.31 5.51 -13.31
N ALA A 101 -5.35 5.79 -14.21
CA ALA A 101 -5.19 5.05 -15.47
C ALA A 101 -4.56 3.65 -15.29
N LEU A 102 -4.21 3.26 -14.06
CA LEU A 102 -3.75 1.91 -13.72
C LEU A 102 -4.82 0.81 -13.87
N CYS A 103 -6.06 1.12 -14.23
CA CYS A 103 -7.09 0.10 -14.42
C CYS A 103 -6.94 -0.77 -15.69
N ALA A 104 -5.81 -0.66 -16.41
CA ALA A 104 -5.30 -1.58 -17.45
C ALA A 104 -4.18 -0.94 -18.30
N ASN A 105 -3.78 0.32 -18.06
CA ASN A 105 -2.82 1.03 -18.91
C ASN A 105 -1.60 1.51 -18.10
N TYR A 106 -0.71 0.56 -17.77
CA TYR A 106 0.55 0.82 -17.07
C TYR A 106 1.44 1.80 -17.85
N TYR A 107 1.53 1.63 -19.17
CA TYR A 107 2.30 2.51 -20.05
C TYR A 107 1.83 3.96 -20.02
N GLY A 108 0.51 4.20 -20.02
CA GLY A 108 -0.07 5.53 -19.92
C GLY A 108 0.25 6.22 -18.59
N ALA A 109 0.22 5.45 -17.49
CA ALA A 109 0.62 5.94 -16.18
C ALA A 109 2.12 6.25 -16.12
N ALA A 110 2.97 5.35 -16.61
CA ALA A 110 4.42 5.54 -16.69
C ALA A 110 4.78 6.79 -17.50
N LYS A 111 4.13 7.00 -18.66
CA LYS A 111 4.36 8.15 -19.53
C LYS A 111 4.04 9.47 -18.82
N ALA A 112 2.94 9.55 -18.09
CA ALA A 112 2.57 10.74 -17.33
C ALA A 112 3.53 10.99 -16.15
N ILE A 113 3.94 9.93 -15.45
CA ILE A 113 4.92 10.04 -14.35
C ILE A 113 6.27 10.53 -14.89
N LEU A 114 6.75 9.96 -16.00
CA LEU A 114 8.06 10.27 -16.57
C LEU A 114 8.10 11.61 -17.30
N SER A 115 6.98 12.10 -17.84
CA SER A 115 6.91 13.44 -18.45
C SER A 115 7.16 14.54 -17.45
N ASP A 116 6.60 14.39 -16.25
CA ASP A 116 6.78 15.37 -15.18
C ASP A 116 8.07 15.08 -14.41
N ASN A 117 8.37 13.80 -14.14
CA ASN A 117 9.53 13.34 -13.40
C ASN A 117 10.35 12.28 -14.15
N PRO A 118 11.41 12.65 -14.91
CA PRO A 118 12.31 11.70 -15.56
C PRO A 118 12.95 10.67 -14.62
N LEU A 119 12.97 10.92 -13.30
CA LEU A 119 13.47 9.99 -12.29
C LEU A 119 12.32 9.29 -11.52
N GLY A 120 11.18 9.09 -12.19
CA GLY A 120 9.95 8.54 -11.63
C GLY A 120 10.14 7.24 -10.85
N LEU A 121 10.94 6.31 -11.37
CA LEU A 121 11.23 5.03 -10.70
C LEU A 121 11.93 5.23 -9.35
N THR A 122 13.01 6.01 -9.35
CA THR A 122 13.80 6.26 -8.12
C THR A 122 12.97 7.00 -7.08
N CYS A 123 12.19 8.01 -7.49
CA CYS A 123 11.30 8.72 -6.58
C CYS A 123 10.21 7.82 -6.00
N GLY A 124 9.68 6.85 -6.75
CA GLY A 124 8.74 5.87 -6.21
C GLY A 124 9.36 5.00 -5.09
N MET A 125 10.66 4.74 -5.14
CA MET A 125 11.37 3.94 -4.15
C MET A 125 11.82 4.73 -2.91
N VAL A 126 12.34 5.95 -3.07
CA VAL A 126 13.07 6.66 -1.99
C VAL A 126 12.37 7.92 -1.46
N CYS A 127 11.26 8.34 -2.08
CA CYS A 127 10.58 9.57 -1.68
C CYS A 127 10.01 9.45 -0.25
N PRO A 128 10.24 10.44 0.64
CA PRO A 128 9.60 10.51 1.95
C PRO A 128 8.14 10.92 1.78
N THR A 129 7.32 9.99 1.31
CA THR A 129 5.95 10.27 0.87
C THR A 129 5.04 10.77 1.99
N SER A 130 5.31 10.40 3.25
CA SER A 130 4.57 10.83 4.44
C SER A 130 4.54 12.33 4.64
N ASP A 131 5.65 13.01 4.34
CA ASP A 131 5.80 14.46 4.51
C ASP A 131 5.43 15.24 3.22
N LEU A 132 5.14 14.47 2.17
CA LEU A 132 4.85 14.93 0.82
C LEU A 132 3.46 14.42 0.43
N CYS A 133 3.33 13.83 -0.75
CA CYS A 133 2.06 13.46 -1.39
C CYS A 133 1.08 12.65 -0.54
N VAL A 134 1.56 11.81 0.39
CA VAL A 134 0.71 11.00 1.28
C VAL A 134 0.19 11.83 2.45
N GLY A 135 0.98 12.79 2.95
CA GLY A 135 0.58 13.72 4.01
C GLY A 135 -0.57 14.66 3.59
N GLY A 136 -0.65 15.00 2.31
CA GLY A 136 -1.75 15.79 1.73
C GLY A 136 -2.94 14.96 1.22
N CYS A 137 -2.98 13.64 1.45
CA CYS A 137 -4.01 12.78 0.87
C CYS A 137 -5.34 12.88 1.65
N ASN A 138 -6.45 13.14 0.95
CA ASN A 138 -7.79 13.20 1.57
C ASN A 138 -8.22 11.88 2.25
N LEU A 139 -7.72 10.74 1.79
CA LEU A 139 -7.99 9.44 2.43
C LEU A 139 -7.28 9.28 3.78
N ALA A 140 -6.36 10.17 4.15
CA ALA A 140 -5.83 10.23 5.51
C ALA A 140 -6.92 10.50 6.57
N ALA A 141 -8.06 11.09 6.17
CA ALA A 141 -9.19 11.32 7.06
C ALA A 141 -10.07 10.06 7.29
N VAL A 142 -9.74 8.93 6.67
CA VAL A 142 -10.48 7.66 6.78
C VAL A 142 -9.66 6.65 7.60
N GLU A 143 -10.33 5.74 8.32
CA GLU A 143 -9.69 4.73 9.19
C GLU A 143 -8.70 3.81 8.45
N GLU A 144 -8.92 3.58 7.15
CA GLU A 144 -8.02 2.76 6.31
C GLU A 144 -6.68 3.45 6.02
N GLY A 145 -6.62 4.78 6.18
CA GLY A 145 -5.41 5.58 5.97
C GLY A 145 -5.20 6.05 4.52
N PRO A 146 -4.12 6.82 4.29
CA PRO A 146 -3.82 7.45 3.00
C PRO A 146 -3.35 6.43 1.95
N ILE A 147 -3.31 6.84 0.68
CA ILE A 147 -2.90 5.98 -0.44
C ILE A 147 -1.39 5.75 -0.43
N ASN A 148 -0.95 4.53 -0.75
CA ASN A 148 0.45 4.26 -1.06
C ASN A 148 0.84 4.78 -2.47
N ILE A 149 1.02 6.09 -2.58
CA ILE A 149 1.32 6.77 -3.86
C ILE A 149 2.72 6.37 -4.38
N GLY A 150 3.71 6.27 -3.51
CA GLY A 150 5.09 5.88 -3.89
C GLY A 150 5.15 4.48 -4.48
N GLY A 151 4.45 3.52 -3.87
CA GLY A 151 4.34 2.14 -4.37
C GLY A 151 3.66 2.04 -5.73
N LEU A 152 2.60 2.82 -5.96
CA LEU A 152 1.91 2.87 -7.25
C LEU A 152 2.79 3.49 -8.34
N GLN A 153 3.54 4.55 -8.02
CA GLN A 153 4.49 5.18 -8.93
C GLN A 153 5.64 4.24 -9.29
N HIS A 154 6.17 3.53 -8.30
CA HIS A 154 7.18 2.49 -8.49
C HIS A 154 6.68 1.40 -9.45
N PHE A 155 5.53 0.80 -9.11
CA PHE A 155 4.94 -0.29 -9.89
C PHE A 155 4.62 0.15 -11.33
N ALA A 156 4.09 1.36 -11.52
CA ALA A 156 3.73 1.85 -12.86
C ALA A 156 4.94 2.03 -13.80
N VAL A 157 6.12 2.36 -13.26
CA VAL A 157 7.35 2.59 -14.04
C VAL A 157 8.22 1.32 -14.12
N GLU A 158 8.03 0.36 -13.22
CA GLU A 158 8.71 -0.93 -13.22
C GLU A 158 8.19 -1.89 -14.31
N VAL A 159 6.89 -1.81 -14.63
CA VAL A 159 6.21 -2.61 -15.68
C VAL A 159 6.60 -2.18 -17.09
#